data_AF-A0AAD9Q3I5-F1
#
_entry.id   AF-A0AAD9Q3I5-F1
#
_cell.length_a   1.000
_cell.length_b   1.000
_cell.length_c   1.000
_cell.angle_alpha   90.00
_cell.angle_beta   90.00
_cell.angle_gamma   90.00
#
_symmetry.space_group_name_H-M   'P 1'
#
loop_
_entity.id
_entity.type
_entity.pdbx_description
1 polymer ?
#
loop_
_entity_poly.entity_id
_entity_poly.type
_entity_poly.pdbx_seq_one_letter_code
_entity_poly.pdbx_strand_id
1 'polypeptide(L)'
;MINSGDTIALRLAYTYASLNTYWLSCTTTSCGYSTCPGTLITSSEWTSCSANMRFLIRAMNKMDGQPINSGDTVSIVSIAYGSEYRLRCDTSTSYKCRVISNAVDGTPLQYGDIVALKYPFGGRMRWLYYDSSYYYARDCSANTKSYCARHRYPMINSGDTIALRLAYTYASLNTYWLSCTTTSCGYSTCPGTLITSSEWTSCSANMRFLIRAMNKMDGQPINSGDTVSIVSISYGSEYRLRCGASTTYKCRVTS
;
A
#
# COMPACT_ATOMS: atom_id res chain seq x y z
N MET A 1 23.09 12.02 5.73
CA MET A 1 22.22 10.83 5.92
C MET A 1 21.03 11.03 5.01
N ILE A 2 20.66 10.04 4.19
CA ILE A 2 19.50 10.15 3.30
C ILE A 2 18.28 9.63 4.07
N ASN A 3 17.20 10.38 4.07
CA ASN A 3 15.93 10.02 4.68
C ASN A 3 14.87 9.73 3.61
N SER A 4 13.86 8.96 3.98
CA SER A 4 12.65 8.80 3.16
C SER A 4 12.00 10.17 2.97
N GLY A 5 11.54 10.47 1.76
CA GLY A 5 10.98 11.77 1.39
C GLY A 5 12.03 12.79 0.94
N ASP A 6 13.33 12.50 1.02
CA ASP A 6 14.36 13.42 0.54
C ASP A 6 14.32 13.58 -0.99
N THR A 7 14.61 14.79 -1.44
CA THR A 7 14.89 15.03 -2.86
C THR A 7 16.32 14.60 -3.17
N ILE A 8 16.47 13.75 -4.18
CA ILE A 8 17.72 13.19 -4.64
C ILE A 8 17.89 13.35 -6.15
N ALA A 9 19.13 13.17 -6.59
CA ALA A 9 19.52 13.05 -7.99
C ALA A 9 20.45 11.86 -8.11
N LEU A 10 20.36 11.15 -9.22
CA LEU A 10 21.14 9.94 -9.45
C LEU A 10 22.30 10.29 -10.38
N ARG A 11 23.53 10.21 -9.86
CA ARG A 11 24.75 10.49 -10.62
C ARG A 11 25.23 9.23 -11.32
N LEU A 12 25.80 9.38 -12.52
CA LEU A 12 26.49 8.28 -13.17
C LEU A 12 27.72 7.87 -12.34
N ALA A 13 27.84 6.58 -11.99
CA ALA A 13 28.95 6.08 -11.17
C ALA A 13 30.23 5.73 -11.97
N TYR A 14 30.30 6.11 -13.25
CA TYR A 14 31.42 5.77 -14.12
C TYR A 14 32.69 6.54 -13.72
N THR A 15 33.82 5.83 -13.61
CA THR A 15 35.11 6.36 -13.13
C THR A 15 35.92 7.12 -14.20
N TYR A 16 35.43 7.23 -15.43
CA TYR A 16 36.05 8.10 -16.44
C TYR A 16 35.77 9.57 -16.13
N ALA A 17 36.84 10.34 -15.89
CA ALA A 17 36.80 11.70 -15.34
C ALA A 17 35.91 12.70 -16.10
N SER A 18 35.65 12.49 -17.39
CA SER A 18 34.81 13.36 -18.22
C SER A 18 33.31 13.14 -18.05
N LEU A 19 32.87 12.03 -17.44
CA LEU A 19 31.45 11.69 -17.31
C LEU A 19 30.89 11.92 -15.90
N ASN A 20 31.70 12.43 -14.98
CA ASN A 20 31.27 12.66 -13.61
C ASN A 20 30.29 13.85 -13.48
N THR A 21 30.12 14.70 -14.48
CA THR A 21 29.16 15.82 -14.43
C THR A 21 27.75 15.42 -14.86
N TYR A 22 27.56 14.15 -15.23
CA TYR A 22 26.30 13.65 -15.75
C TYR A 22 25.40 13.07 -14.67
N TRP A 23 24.16 13.53 -14.71
CA TRP A 23 23.06 13.11 -13.86
C TRP A 23 22.01 12.41 -14.71
N LEU A 24 21.36 11.41 -14.12
CA LEU A 24 20.23 10.74 -14.74
C LEU A 24 19.09 11.76 -14.94
N SER A 25 18.66 11.90 -16.19
CA SER A 25 17.52 12.73 -16.57
C SER A 25 16.50 11.85 -17.26
N CYS A 26 15.27 11.80 -16.73
CA CYS A 26 14.25 10.90 -17.23
C CYS A 26 12.99 11.63 -17.67
N THR A 27 12.43 11.16 -18.77
CA THR A 27 11.10 11.52 -19.26
C THR A 27 10.18 10.29 -19.20
N THR A 28 8.94 10.46 -19.68
CA THR A 28 8.00 9.35 -19.79
C THR A 28 8.35 8.33 -20.88
N THR A 29 9.23 8.68 -21.81
CA THR A 29 9.61 7.84 -22.94
C THR A 29 10.97 7.18 -22.74
N SER A 30 11.93 7.87 -22.12
CA SER A 30 13.27 7.34 -21.89
C SER A 30 14.01 8.07 -20.77
N CYS A 31 15.04 7.43 -20.24
CA CYS A 31 16.06 8.06 -19.43
C CYS A 31 17.34 8.23 -20.24
N GLY A 32 17.99 9.36 -20.07
CA GLY A 32 19.32 9.65 -20.56
C GLY A 32 20.17 10.28 -19.46
N TYR A 33 21.26 10.89 -19.89
CA TYR A 33 22.14 11.65 -19.02
C TYR A 33 22.16 13.11 -19.47
N SER A 34 22.23 14.00 -18.51
CA SER A 34 22.34 15.44 -18.76
C SER A 34 23.18 16.09 -17.69
N THR A 35 23.61 17.32 -17.94
CA THR A 35 24.45 18.08 -17.01
C THR A 35 23.59 18.98 -16.15
N CYS A 36 23.95 19.08 -14.88
CA CYS A 36 23.49 20.12 -13.98
C CYS A 36 24.74 20.80 -13.39
N PRO A 37 24.72 22.13 -13.11
CA PRO A 37 25.83 22.80 -12.45
C PRO A 37 26.24 22.10 -11.15
N GLY A 38 27.55 22.01 -10.94
CA GLY A 38 28.14 21.40 -9.74
C GLY A 38 28.44 19.90 -9.87
N THR A 39 29.39 19.45 -9.04
CA THR A 39 29.73 18.02 -8.87
C THR A 39 28.93 17.37 -7.74
N LEU A 40 28.19 18.18 -6.98
CA LEU A 40 27.29 17.80 -5.91
C LEU A 40 26.05 18.69 -6.05
N ILE A 41 24.84 18.15 -5.84
CA ILE A 41 23.63 18.99 -5.83
C ILE A 41 23.29 19.30 -4.37
N THR A 42 23.50 20.55 -4.00
CA THR A 42 23.08 21.10 -2.71
C THR A 42 21.64 21.63 -2.78
N SER A 43 21.03 21.92 -1.61
CA SER A 43 19.66 22.39 -1.52
C SER A 43 19.39 23.67 -2.36
N SER A 44 20.40 24.54 -2.48
CA SER A 44 20.36 25.77 -3.28
C SER A 44 20.53 25.58 -4.78
N GLU A 45 21.10 24.44 -5.22
CA GLU A 45 21.38 24.17 -6.64
C GLU A 45 20.23 23.42 -7.33
N TRP A 46 19.27 22.88 -6.58
CA TRP A 46 18.11 22.19 -7.16
C TRP A 46 17.30 23.06 -8.13
N THR A 47 17.27 24.38 -7.93
CA THR A 47 16.48 25.30 -8.77
C THR A 47 17.11 25.53 -10.13
N SER A 48 18.41 25.29 -10.30
CA SER A 48 19.11 25.39 -11.59
C SER A 48 19.10 24.07 -12.37
N CYS A 49 18.89 22.94 -11.70
CA CYS A 49 18.71 21.64 -12.37
C CYS A 49 17.31 21.50 -12.99
N SER A 50 17.25 20.80 -14.13
CA SER A 50 15.97 20.37 -14.70
C SER A 50 15.18 19.52 -13.71
N ALA A 51 13.86 19.73 -13.64
CA ALA A 51 12.98 18.91 -12.81
C ALA A 51 13.04 17.41 -13.18
N ASN A 52 13.38 17.08 -14.42
CA ASN A 52 13.54 15.69 -14.90
C ASN A 52 14.74 14.95 -14.30
N MET A 53 15.62 15.65 -13.58
CA MET A 53 16.78 15.09 -12.87
C MET A 53 16.53 14.92 -11.36
N ARG A 54 15.39 15.42 -10.86
CA ARG A 54 15.07 15.47 -9.44
C ARG A 54 14.01 14.44 -9.10
N PHE A 55 14.30 13.65 -8.08
CA PHE A 55 13.44 12.57 -7.64
C PHE A 55 13.23 12.62 -6.14
N LEU A 56 12.09 12.15 -5.66
CA LEU A 56 11.92 11.82 -4.25
C LEU A 56 12.31 10.35 -4.06
N ILE A 57 13.13 10.08 -3.04
CA ILE A 57 13.38 8.71 -2.60
C ILE A 57 12.44 8.35 -1.47
N ARG A 58 11.75 7.22 -1.57
CA ARG A 58 10.85 6.74 -0.52
C ARG A 58 11.19 5.31 -0.14
N ALA A 59 11.52 5.07 1.10
CA ALA A 59 11.81 3.74 1.61
C ALA A 59 10.54 3.01 2.04
N MET A 60 10.55 1.68 1.88
CA MET A 60 9.48 0.80 2.33
C MET A 60 9.37 0.81 3.85
N ASN A 61 8.13 0.95 4.34
CA ASN A 61 7.81 1.02 5.76
C ASN A 61 8.47 2.20 6.50
N LYS A 62 8.83 3.28 5.79
CA LYS A 62 9.43 4.48 6.38
C LYS A 62 8.62 5.72 6.06
N MET A 63 8.25 6.46 7.10
CA MET A 63 7.65 7.79 6.98
C MET A 63 8.70 8.80 6.51
N ASP A 64 8.23 9.89 5.89
CA ASP A 64 9.11 10.97 5.46
C ASP A 64 9.91 11.51 6.68
N GLY A 65 11.21 11.71 6.49
CA GLY A 65 12.17 12.10 7.53
C GLY A 65 12.85 10.93 8.27
N GLN A 66 12.44 9.67 8.05
CA GLN A 66 13.12 8.52 8.65
C GLN A 66 14.35 8.07 7.82
N PRO A 67 15.46 7.65 8.47
CA PRO A 67 16.70 7.33 7.78
C PRO A 67 16.58 6.10 6.88
N ILE A 68 17.18 6.15 5.69
CA ILE A 68 17.30 5.02 4.75
C ILE A 68 18.62 4.28 5.02
N ASN A 69 18.53 2.97 5.19
CA ASN A 69 19.63 2.07 5.50
C ASN A 69 19.90 1.10 4.34
N SER A 70 21.10 0.53 4.30
CA SER A 70 21.44 -0.53 3.35
C SER A 70 20.48 -1.71 3.50
N GLY A 71 19.96 -2.21 2.37
CA GLY A 71 18.97 -3.29 2.33
C GLY A 71 17.52 -2.80 2.29
N ASP A 72 17.25 -1.52 2.50
CA ASP A 72 15.91 -0.98 2.33
C ASP A 72 15.46 -1.06 0.87
N THR A 73 14.21 -1.48 0.66
CA THR A 73 13.55 -1.32 -0.63
C THR A 73 13.12 0.13 -0.80
N VAL A 74 13.54 0.76 -1.88
CA VAL A 74 13.24 2.18 -2.16
C VAL A 74 12.49 2.35 -3.47
N SER A 75 11.68 3.40 -3.52
CA SER A 75 10.96 3.87 -4.70
C SER A 75 11.51 5.24 -5.10
N ILE A 76 11.81 5.42 -6.39
CA ILE A 76 12.32 6.68 -6.94
C ILE A 76 11.19 7.37 -7.71
N VAL A 77 10.65 8.44 -7.15
CA VAL A 77 9.45 9.14 -7.64
C VAL A 77 9.86 10.42 -8.37
N SER A 78 9.33 10.65 -9.56
CA SER A 78 9.66 11.86 -10.33
C SER A 78 8.96 13.09 -9.77
N ILE A 79 9.72 14.16 -9.55
CA ILE A 79 9.15 15.45 -9.13
C ILE A 79 8.52 16.19 -10.31
N ALA A 80 9.05 16.01 -11.53
CA ALA A 80 8.57 16.69 -12.73
C ALA A 80 7.15 16.28 -13.15
N TYR A 81 6.82 15.00 -13.00
CA TYR A 81 5.55 14.44 -13.47
C TYR A 81 4.54 14.18 -12.34
N GLY A 82 4.97 14.24 -11.09
CA GLY A 82 4.13 14.10 -9.90
C GLY A 82 4.21 12.74 -9.22
N SER A 83 3.53 12.61 -8.08
CA SER A 83 3.73 11.51 -7.12
C SER A 83 3.35 10.11 -7.63
N GLU A 84 2.64 10.01 -8.76
CA GLU A 84 2.25 8.74 -9.37
C GLU A 84 3.34 8.18 -10.32
N TYR A 85 4.35 8.97 -10.65
CA TYR A 85 5.35 8.64 -11.65
C TYR A 85 6.64 8.12 -11.00
N ARG A 86 7.08 6.92 -11.41
CA ARG A 86 8.29 6.29 -10.87
C ARG A 86 9.32 6.01 -11.95
N LEU A 87 10.59 6.12 -11.56
CA LEU A 87 11.67 5.58 -12.35
C LEU A 87 11.55 4.05 -12.38
N ARG A 88 11.46 3.51 -13.59
CA ARG A 88 11.44 2.07 -13.84
C ARG A 88 12.47 1.73 -14.88
N CYS A 89 13.15 0.61 -14.64
CA CYS A 89 13.99 -0.02 -15.64
C CYS A 89 13.45 -1.42 -15.95
N ASP A 90 13.53 -1.81 -17.20
CA ASP A 90 13.15 -3.15 -17.67
C ASP A 90 14.22 -3.69 -18.63
N THR A 91 13.99 -4.89 -19.15
CA THR A 91 14.90 -5.54 -20.10
C THR A 91 14.67 -5.11 -21.54
N SER A 92 13.86 -4.06 -21.79
CA SER A 92 13.59 -3.54 -23.13
C SER A 92 14.87 -3.04 -23.79
N THR A 93 15.02 -3.39 -25.07
CA THR A 93 16.10 -2.87 -25.92
C THR A 93 15.84 -1.43 -26.37
N SER A 94 14.58 -0.96 -26.31
CA SER A 94 14.18 0.37 -26.79
C SER A 94 14.18 1.45 -25.70
N TYR A 95 13.94 1.08 -24.44
CA TYR A 95 13.87 2.02 -23.31
C TYR A 95 14.30 1.33 -22.01
N LYS A 96 15.61 1.15 -21.81
CA LYS A 96 16.14 0.44 -20.62
C LYS A 96 15.61 1.00 -19.31
N CYS A 97 15.46 2.31 -19.22
CA CYS A 97 14.80 2.99 -18.11
C CYS A 97 13.95 4.15 -18.61
N ARG A 98 12.84 4.43 -17.91
CA ARG A 98 11.96 5.59 -18.13
C ARG A 98 11.15 5.87 -16.87
N VAL A 99 10.54 7.04 -16.80
CA VAL A 99 9.58 7.36 -15.74
C VAL A 99 8.19 6.97 -16.22
N ILE A 100 7.46 6.13 -15.49
CA ILE A 100 6.10 5.74 -15.89
C ILE A 100 5.10 5.98 -14.77
N SER A 101 3.89 6.38 -15.14
CA SER A 101 2.75 6.39 -14.24
C SER A 101 2.14 5.01 -14.19
N ASN A 102 2.16 4.38 -13.01
CA ASN A 102 1.46 3.12 -12.70
C ASN A 102 1.88 1.91 -13.56
N ALA A 103 1.61 0.70 -13.07
CA ALA A 103 1.96 -0.53 -13.77
C ALA A 103 1.11 -0.72 -15.04
N VAL A 104 1.74 -1.09 -16.15
CA VAL A 104 1.07 -1.53 -17.39
C VAL A 104 0.84 -3.04 -17.30
N ASP A 105 -0.26 -3.54 -17.87
CA ASP A 105 -0.55 -4.98 -17.91
C ASP A 105 0.66 -5.77 -18.47
N GLY A 106 0.98 -6.90 -17.83
CA GLY A 106 2.12 -7.74 -18.22
C GLY A 106 3.47 -7.27 -17.68
N THR A 107 3.52 -6.17 -16.92
CA THR A 107 4.76 -5.68 -16.30
C THR A 107 4.79 -6.03 -14.80
N PRO A 108 5.93 -6.49 -14.23
CA PRO A 108 6.04 -6.77 -12.80
C PRO A 108 5.69 -5.54 -11.94
N LEU A 109 4.92 -5.75 -10.86
CA LEU A 109 4.57 -4.69 -9.90
C LEU A 109 5.82 -4.25 -9.12
N GLN A 110 5.98 -2.94 -8.92
CA GLN A 110 7.07 -2.36 -8.13
C GLN A 110 6.57 -1.78 -6.81
N TYR A 111 7.48 -1.64 -5.86
CA TYR A 111 7.14 -1.01 -4.58
C TYR A 111 6.67 0.44 -4.77
N GLY A 112 5.50 0.71 -4.17
CA GLY A 112 4.79 1.99 -4.24
C GLY A 112 3.72 2.03 -5.35
N ASP A 113 3.73 1.11 -6.31
CA ASP A 113 2.77 1.11 -7.42
C ASP A 113 1.34 1.21 -6.93
N ILE A 114 0.58 2.13 -7.55
CA ILE A 114 -0.84 2.23 -7.29
C ILE A 114 -1.48 1.06 -8.04
N VAL A 115 -1.96 0.09 -7.26
CA VAL A 115 -2.61 -1.11 -7.78
C VAL A 115 -4.12 -0.94 -7.74
N ALA A 116 -4.78 -1.25 -8.87
CA ALA A 116 -6.23 -1.41 -8.91
C ALA A 116 -6.53 -2.91 -8.83
N LEU A 117 -7.41 -3.31 -7.90
CA LEU A 117 -7.83 -4.69 -7.77
C LEU A 117 -9.08 -4.93 -8.62
N LYS A 118 -8.96 -5.79 -9.64
CA LYS A 118 -10.10 -6.16 -10.49
C LYS A 118 -11.07 -7.04 -9.72
N TYR A 119 -12.36 -6.74 -9.81
CA TYR A 119 -13.39 -7.59 -9.21
C TYR A 119 -13.79 -8.69 -10.20
N PRO A 120 -13.43 -9.97 -9.94
CA PRO A 120 -13.49 -11.02 -10.96
C PRO A 120 -14.92 -11.43 -11.35
N PHE A 121 -15.90 -11.17 -10.49
CA PHE A 121 -17.29 -11.60 -10.68
C PHE A 121 -18.18 -10.55 -11.36
N GLY A 122 -17.61 -9.42 -11.79
CA GLY A 122 -18.36 -8.26 -12.28
C GLY A 122 -18.23 -7.98 -13.79
N GLY A 123 -17.62 -8.86 -14.57
CA GLY A 123 -17.32 -8.60 -15.98
C GLY A 123 -16.07 -7.73 -16.19
N ARG A 124 -15.82 -7.29 -17.43
CA ARG A 124 -14.53 -6.69 -17.83
C ARG A 124 -14.25 -5.31 -17.23
N MET A 125 -15.25 -4.63 -16.67
CA MET A 125 -15.17 -3.22 -16.25
C MET A 125 -15.31 -2.99 -14.73
N ARG A 126 -15.53 -4.05 -13.94
CA ARG A 126 -15.71 -3.94 -12.48
C ARG A 126 -14.39 -3.97 -11.73
N TRP A 127 -14.10 -2.88 -11.04
CA TRP A 127 -12.91 -2.71 -10.20
C TRP A 127 -13.31 -2.44 -8.76
N LEU A 128 -12.49 -2.88 -7.81
CA LEU A 128 -12.66 -2.57 -6.40
C LEU A 128 -12.38 -1.08 -6.20
N TYR A 129 -13.38 -0.34 -5.73
CA TYR A 129 -13.35 1.11 -5.60
C TYR A 129 -13.75 1.52 -4.18
N TYR A 130 -13.00 2.48 -3.62
CA TYR A 130 -13.36 3.19 -2.39
C TYR A 130 -14.11 4.45 -2.74
N ASP A 131 -15.28 4.65 -2.18
CA ASP A 131 -15.85 5.99 -2.09
C ASP A 131 -16.80 6.03 -0.91
N SER A 132 -16.86 7.20 -0.28
CA SER A 132 -17.78 7.49 0.80
C SER A 132 -17.71 6.44 1.93
N SER A 133 -16.51 5.93 2.18
CA SER A 133 -16.19 4.91 3.20
C SER A 133 -16.59 3.46 2.89
N TYR A 134 -16.90 3.12 1.63
CA TYR A 134 -17.26 1.76 1.22
C TYR A 134 -16.32 1.22 0.15
N TYR A 135 -16.06 -0.09 0.20
CA TYR A 135 -15.51 -0.85 -0.92
C TYR A 135 -16.65 -1.44 -1.73
N TYR A 136 -16.74 -1.10 -3.02
CA TYR A 136 -17.70 -1.70 -3.92
C TYR A 136 -17.12 -1.91 -5.31
N ALA A 137 -17.73 -2.80 -6.06
CA ALA A 137 -17.36 -3.03 -7.44
C ALA A 137 -17.96 -1.92 -8.30
N ARG A 138 -17.13 -0.97 -8.75
CA ARG A 138 -17.56 0.15 -9.61
C ARG A 138 -17.17 -0.13 -11.06
N ASP A 139 -18.09 0.20 -11.97
CA ASP A 139 -17.78 0.25 -13.39
C ASP A 139 -16.94 1.49 -13.66
N CYS A 140 -15.65 1.27 -13.90
CA CYS A 140 -14.68 2.36 -13.94
C CYS A 140 -13.97 2.50 -15.29
N SER A 141 -13.79 1.40 -16.04
CA SER A 141 -13.38 1.31 -17.47
C SER A 141 -12.58 0.03 -17.69
N ALA A 142 -12.62 -0.54 -18.91
CA ALA A 142 -11.70 -1.61 -19.31
C ALA A 142 -10.31 -1.07 -19.70
N ASN A 143 -10.23 0.21 -20.09
CA ASN A 143 -9.10 0.78 -20.83
C ASN A 143 -8.34 1.88 -20.04
N THR A 144 -8.94 2.46 -19.00
CA THR A 144 -8.39 3.60 -18.23
C THR A 144 -8.37 3.31 -16.73
N LYS A 145 -7.57 2.32 -16.35
CA LYS A 145 -7.52 1.69 -15.01
C LYS A 145 -6.96 2.59 -13.90
N SER A 146 -6.10 3.56 -14.26
CA SER A 146 -5.44 4.47 -13.30
C SER A 146 -6.42 5.39 -12.56
N TYR A 147 -7.52 5.80 -13.20
CA TYR A 147 -8.56 6.62 -12.58
C TYR A 147 -9.25 5.88 -11.41
N CYS A 148 -9.42 4.56 -11.53
CA CYS A 148 -10.05 3.71 -10.52
C CYS A 148 -9.17 3.53 -9.28
N ALA A 149 -7.85 3.61 -9.46
CA ALA A 149 -6.86 3.38 -8.43
C ALA A 149 -6.57 4.64 -7.58
N ARG A 150 -7.13 5.80 -7.95
CA ARG A 150 -6.83 7.11 -7.32
C ARG A 150 -7.32 7.28 -5.88
N HIS A 151 -8.13 6.38 -5.34
CA HIS A 151 -8.56 6.45 -3.94
C HIS A 151 -7.60 5.67 -3.04
N ARG A 152 -6.85 6.41 -2.20
CA ARG A 152 -6.01 5.82 -1.15
C ARG A 152 -6.90 5.19 -0.09
N TYR A 153 -6.86 3.87 -0.01
CA TYR A 153 -7.41 3.14 1.12
C TYR A 153 -6.52 3.38 2.36
N PRO A 154 -7.11 3.52 3.57
CA PRO A 154 -6.31 3.56 4.79
C PRO A 154 -5.55 2.24 4.92
N MET A 155 -4.24 2.34 5.11
CA MET A 155 -3.41 1.17 5.40
C MET A 155 -3.86 0.57 6.73
N ILE A 156 -4.07 -0.74 6.77
CA ILE A 156 -4.28 -1.47 8.01
C ILE A 156 -2.93 -1.61 8.69
N ASN A 157 -2.84 -1.17 9.93
CA ASN A 157 -1.64 -1.28 10.75
C ASN A 157 -1.81 -2.32 11.86
N SER A 158 -0.69 -2.85 12.34
CA SER A 158 -0.67 -3.62 13.58
C SER A 158 -1.21 -2.75 14.71
N GLY A 159 -2.03 -3.33 15.58
CA GLY A 159 -2.72 -2.62 16.65
C GLY A 159 -4.03 -1.95 16.22
N ASP A 160 -4.41 -1.98 14.95
CA ASP A 160 -5.71 -1.45 14.52
C ASP A 160 -6.86 -2.29 15.07
N THR A 161 -7.94 -1.61 15.46
CA THR A 161 -9.22 -2.27 15.75
C THR A 161 -9.95 -2.57 14.45
N ILE A 162 -10.33 -3.82 14.27
CA ILE A 162 -11.00 -4.35 13.09
C ILE A 162 -12.25 -5.14 13.47
N ALA A 163 -13.13 -5.32 12.50
CA ALA A 163 -14.27 -6.24 12.54
C ALA A 163 -14.25 -7.07 11.25
N LEU A 164 -14.63 -8.35 11.35
CA LEU A 164 -14.59 -9.26 10.23
C LEU A 164 -16.01 -9.46 9.69
N ARG A 165 -16.27 -8.98 8.47
CA ARG A 165 -17.57 -9.12 7.80
C ARG A 165 -17.65 -10.42 7.02
N LEU A 166 -18.83 -11.05 7.00
CA LEU A 166 -19.04 -12.21 6.13
C LEU A 166 -19.01 -11.79 4.66
N ALA A 167 -18.32 -12.58 3.82
CA ALA A 167 -18.20 -12.34 2.39
C ALA A 167 -19.42 -12.81 1.57
N TYR A 168 -20.52 -13.24 2.22
CA TYR A 168 -21.72 -13.71 1.53
C TYR A 168 -22.45 -12.55 0.84
N THR A 169 -22.74 -12.72 -0.45
CA THR A 169 -23.36 -11.70 -1.31
C THR A 169 -24.87 -11.85 -1.46
N TYR A 170 -25.48 -12.93 -0.95
CA TYR A 170 -26.91 -13.21 -1.08
C TYR A 170 -27.70 -12.74 0.15
N ALA A 171 -28.70 -11.88 -0.07
CA ALA A 171 -29.75 -11.48 0.89
C ALA A 171 -29.28 -10.74 2.17
N SER A 172 -30.10 -10.80 3.23
CA SER A 172 -29.94 -10.10 4.52
C SER A 172 -28.68 -10.48 5.30
N LEU A 173 -27.92 -11.48 4.85
CA LEU A 173 -26.69 -11.95 5.50
C LEU A 173 -25.49 -11.03 5.27
N ASN A 174 -25.59 -10.08 4.32
CA ASN A 174 -24.50 -9.13 4.07
C ASN A 174 -24.29 -8.12 5.21
N THR A 175 -25.21 -7.97 6.17
CA THR A 175 -25.08 -7.05 7.32
C THR A 175 -24.41 -7.71 8.53
N TYR A 176 -24.00 -8.98 8.39
CA TYR A 176 -23.49 -9.77 9.50
C TYR A 176 -21.97 -9.72 9.60
N TRP A 177 -21.53 -9.64 10.86
CA TRP A 177 -20.13 -9.66 11.23
C TRP A 177 -19.86 -10.85 12.14
N LEU A 178 -18.62 -11.32 12.10
CA LEU A 178 -18.14 -12.37 12.97
C LEU A 178 -18.22 -11.90 14.43
N SER A 179 -18.92 -12.66 15.26
CA SER A 179 -19.00 -12.45 16.71
C SER A 179 -18.52 -13.71 17.39
N CYS A 180 -17.53 -13.60 18.27
CA CYS A 180 -16.92 -14.77 18.91
C CYS A 180 -16.94 -14.69 20.43
N THR A 181 -17.21 -15.85 21.05
CA THR A 181 -17.04 -16.09 22.48
C THR A 181 -15.91 -17.10 22.70
N THR A 182 -15.68 -17.48 23.95
CA THR A 182 -14.72 -18.53 24.31
C THR A 182 -15.18 -19.94 23.93
N THR A 183 -16.46 -20.13 23.63
CA THR A 183 -17.04 -21.44 23.28
C THR A 183 -17.23 -21.60 21.78
N SER A 184 -17.68 -20.56 21.07
CA SER A 184 -17.91 -20.60 19.62
C SER A 184 -17.91 -19.22 18.98
N CYS A 185 -17.74 -19.19 17.65
CA CYS A 185 -18.02 -18.03 16.82
C CYS A 185 -19.34 -18.23 16.08
N GLY A 186 -20.12 -17.16 16.03
CA GLY A 186 -21.31 -17.03 15.22
C GLY A 186 -21.28 -15.73 14.41
N TYR A 187 -22.45 -15.27 14.04
CA TYR A 187 -22.64 -14.01 13.35
C TYR A 187 -23.58 -13.11 14.15
N SER A 188 -23.35 -11.81 14.10
CA SER A 188 -24.21 -10.82 14.73
C SER A 188 -24.32 -9.59 13.85
N THR A 189 -25.34 -8.78 14.11
CA THR A 189 -25.54 -7.50 13.43
C THR A 189 -24.91 -6.38 14.27
N CYS A 190 -24.31 -5.41 13.60
CA CYS A 190 -23.97 -4.12 14.17
C CYS A 190 -24.69 -3.07 13.30
N PRO A 191 -25.09 -1.89 13.84
CA PRO A 191 -25.68 -0.85 13.02
C PRO A 191 -24.90 -0.58 11.73
N GLY A 192 -25.63 -0.51 10.61
CA GLY A 192 -25.06 -0.24 9.30
C GLY A 192 -24.42 -1.45 8.61
N THR A 193 -24.09 -1.26 7.35
CA THR A 193 -23.22 -2.17 6.57
C THR A 193 -21.75 -1.82 6.72
N LEU A 194 -21.44 -0.85 7.58
CA LEU A 194 -20.14 -0.24 7.85
C LEU A 194 -20.08 0.11 9.33
N ILE A 195 -18.91 -0.04 9.96
CA ILE A 195 -18.67 0.41 11.35
C ILE A 195 -17.75 1.63 11.29
N THR A 196 -18.30 2.82 11.50
CA THR A 196 -17.52 4.05 11.62
C THR A 196 -16.87 4.17 13.00
N SER A 197 -15.91 5.10 13.15
CA SER A 197 -15.25 5.40 14.43
C SER A 197 -16.25 5.67 15.56
N SER A 198 -17.37 6.34 15.25
CA SER A 198 -18.47 6.63 16.16
C SER A 198 -19.38 5.44 16.48
N GLU A 199 -19.48 4.46 15.58
CA GLU A 199 -20.41 3.32 15.71
C GLU A 199 -19.80 2.13 16.44
N TRP A 200 -18.47 2.07 16.62
CA TRP A 200 -17.80 0.99 17.37
C TRP A 200 -18.35 0.77 18.77
N THR A 201 -18.83 1.82 19.43
CA THR A 201 -19.42 1.76 20.77
C THR A 201 -20.80 1.11 20.78
N SER A 202 -21.50 1.12 19.64
CA SER A 202 -22.81 0.48 19.44
C SER A 202 -22.70 -0.99 19.02
N CYS A 203 -21.54 -1.43 18.50
CA CYS A 203 -21.28 -2.83 18.22
C CYS A 203 -20.96 -3.63 19.49
N SER A 204 -21.35 -4.90 19.51
CA SER A 204 -20.93 -5.82 20.57
C SER A 204 -19.40 -5.92 20.64
N ALA A 205 -18.85 -5.90 21.85
CA ALA A 205 -17.42 -6.07 22.08
C ALA A 205 -16.88 -7.39 21.51
N ASN A 206 -17.72 -8.42 21.41
CA ASN A 206 -17.38 -9.74 20.86
C ASN A 206 -17.16 -9.74 19.33
N MET A 207 -17.46 -8.63 18.66
CA MET A 207 -17.27 -8.44 17.21
C MET A 207 -16.03 -7.61 16.87
N ARG A 208 -15.37 -7.05 17.90
CA ARG A 208 -14.24 -6.14 17.75
C ARG A 208 -12.95 -6.87 18.11
N PHE A 209 -11.96 -6.75 17.24
CA PHE A 209 -10.68 -7.43 17.37
C PHE A 209 -9.54 -6.45 17.15
N LEU A 210 -8.40 -6.68 17.78
CA LEU A 210 -7.13 -6.06 17.38
C LEU A 210 -6.43 -6.98 16.41
N ILE A 211 -5.93 -6.43 15.30
CA ILE A 211 -5.04 -7.16 14.41
C ILE A 211 -3.59 -6.85 14.77
N ARG A 212 -2.80 -7.87 15.08
CA ARG A 212 -1.38 -7.72 15.40
C ARG A 212 -0.54 -8.53 14.44
N ALA A 213 0.34 -7.87 13.70
CA ALA A 213 1.28 -8.58 12.84
C ALA A 213 2.48 -9.06 13.66
N MET A 214 2.87 -10.31 13.44
CA MET A 214 4.05 -10.88 14.09
C MET A 214 5.30 -10.11 13.64
N ASN A 215 6.18 -9.80 14.59
CA ASN A 215 7.39 -8.99 14.37
C ASN A 215 7.10 -7.55 13.90
N LYS A 216 5.89 -7.04 14.14
CA LYS A 216 5.54 -5.64 13.90
C LYS A 216 5.07 -4.96 15.19
N MET A 217 5.53 -3.74 15.39
CA MET A 217 5.03 -2.86 16.45
C MET A 217 3.69 -2.25 16.02
N ASP A 218 2.87 -1.87 16.99
CA ASP A 218 1.61 -1.18 16.72
C ASP A 218 1.87 0.13 15.94
N GLY A 219 1.01 0.42 14.96
CA GLY A 219 1.17 1.52 14.00
C GLY A 219 1.99 1.17 12.74
N GLN A 220 2.61 -0.02 12.66
CA GLN A 220 3.30 -0.45 11.44
C GLN A 220 2.32 -1.13 10.45
N PRO A 221 2.44 -0.87 9.14
CA PRO A 221 1.51 -1.41 8.14
C PRO A 221 1.58 -2.93 8.04
N ILE A 222 0.42 -3.57 7.85
CA ILE A 222 0.27 -5.01 7.60
C ILE A 222 0.21 -5.24 6.09
N ASN A 223 1.08 -6.12 5.60
CA ASN A 223 1.23 -6.47 4.19
C ASN A 223 0.66 -7.86 3.91
N SER A 224 0.32 -8.12 2.64
CA SER A 224 -0.07 -9.45 2.19
C SER A 224 1.05 -10.45 2.46
N GLY A 225 0.72 -11.56 3.12
CA GLY A 225 1.69 -12.61 3.50
C GLY A 225 2.20 -12.48 4.93
N ASP A 226 1.93 -11.38 5.63
CA ASP A 226 2.27 -11.26 7.03
C ASP A 226 1.47 -12.26 7.87
N THR A 227 2.15 -12.85 8.86
CA THR A 227 1.47 -13.64 9.89
C THR A 227 0.82 -12.68 10.88
N VAL A 228 -0.49 -12.79 11.04
CA VAL A 228 -1.26 -11.93 11.95
C VAL A 228 -1.95 -12.73 13.03
N SER A 229 -2.10 -12.09 14.20
CA SER A 229 -2.92 -12.55 15.30
C SER A 229 -4.14 -11.65 15.42
N ILE A 230 -5.32 -12.27 15.54
CA ILE A 230 -6.58 -11.58 15.74
C ILE A 230 -6.93 -11.71 17.22
N VAL A 231 -6.76 -10.63 17.96
CA VAL A 231 -6.88 -10.58 19.43
C VAL A 231 -8.26 -10.06 19.80
N SER A 232 -8.93 -10.71 20.74
CA SER A 232 -10.25 -10.26 21.21
C SER A 232 -10.13 -9.05 22.13
N ILE A 233 -10.93 -8.02 21.85
CA ILE A 233 -11.02 -6.85 22.73
C ILE A 233 -11.89 -7.17 23.97
N SER A 234 -12.87 -8.08 23.86
CA SER A 234 -13.81 -8.37 24.95
C SER A 234 -13.22 -9.26 26.05
N TYR A 235 -12.30 -10.17 25.73
CA TYR A 235 -11.72 -11.12 26.70
C TYR A 235 -10.28 -10.76 27.12
N GLY A 236 -9.66 -9.77 26.47
CA GLY A 236 -8.33 -9.27 26.83
C GLY A 236 -7.20 -9.77 25.92
N SER A 237 -6.00 -9.24 26.15
CA SER A 237 -4.86 -9.34 25.21
C SER A 237 -4.31 -10.75 24.99
N GLU A 238 -4.63 -11.70 25.87
CA GLU A 238 -4.18 -13.09 25.75
C GLU A 238 -5.08 -13.91 24.80
N TYR A 239 -6.32 -13.47 24.62
CA TYR A 239 -7.35 -14.21 23.90
C TYR A 239 -7.28 -13.94 22.40
N ARG A 240 -7.12 -15.00 21.61
CA ARG A 240 -6.98 -14.95 20.16
C ARG A 240 -8.07 -15.76 19.47
N LEU A 241 -8.53 -15.28 18.32
CA LEU A 241 -9.37 -16.07 17.42
C LEU A 241 -8.55 -17.26 16.90
N ARG A 242 -9.01 -18.47 17.17
CA ARG A 242 -8.42 -19.71 16.64
C ARG A 242 -9.51 -20.51 15.95
N CYS A 243 -9.16 -21.08 14.81
CA CYS A 243 -10.00 -22.01 14.07
C CYS A 243 -9.29 -23.36 13.97
N GLY A 244 -10.03 -24.44 14.17
CA GLY A 244 -9.52 -25.80 14.07
C GLY A 244 -10.40 -26.65 13.16
N ALA A 245 -9.96 -27.88 12.89
CA ALA A 245 -10.72 -28.84 12.09
C ALA A 245 -11.92 -29.46 12.84
N SER A 246 -12.18 -29.04 14.08
CA SER A 246 -13.28 -29.56 14.90
C SER A 246 -14.64 -29.21 14.30
N THR A 247 -15.53 -30.20 14.21
CA THR A 247 -16.93 -30.01 13.79
C THR A 247 -17.78 -29.33 14.87
N THR A 248 -17.35 -29.38 16.14
CA THR A 248 -18.08 -28.85 17.29
C THR A 248 -17.72 -27.39 17.60
N TYR A 249 -16.46 -26.99 17.41
CA TYR A 249 -15.96 -25.65 17.74
C TYR A 249 -15.06 -25.08 16.64
N LYS A 250 -15.62 -24.94 15.42
CA LYS A 250 -14.88 -24.58 14.19
C LYS A 250 -13.95 -23.38 14.39
N CYS A 251 -14.47 -22.31 14.98
CA CYS A 251 -13.70 -21.14 15.41
C CYS A 251 -14.20 -20.67 16.78
N ARG A 252 -13.29 -20.18 17.62
CA ARG A 252 -13.59 -19.56 18.92
C ARG A 252 -12.44 -18.64 19.36
N VAL A 253 -12.67 -17.84 20.37
CA VAL A 253 -11.58 -17.10 21.03
C VAL A 253 -11.00 -17.97 22.16
N THR A 254 -9.68 -18.06 22.26
CA THR A 254 -9.00 -18.80 23.35
C THR A 254 -7.69 -18.13 23.71
N SER A 255 -7.30 -18.22 24.98
CA SER A 255 -5.94 -17.90 25.44
C SER A 255 -4.91 -18.79 24.77
#